data_AF-A0A5C5YQW7-F1
#
_entry.id   AF-A0A5C5YQW7-F1
#
_cell.length_a   1.000
_cell.length_b   1.000
_cell.length_c   1.000
_cell.angle_alpha   90.00
_cell.angle_beta   90.00
_cell.angle_gamma   90.00
#
_symmetry.space_group_name_H-M   'P 1'
#
loop_
_entity.id
_entity.type
_entity.pdbx_description
1 polymer ?
#
loop_
_entity_poly.entity_id
_entity_poly.type
_entity_poly.pdbx_seq_one_letter_code
_entity_poly.pdbx_strand_id
1 'polypeptide(L)'
;MQSLASFIRGVMWRRKQISSVPETVPQHLRDLFTIMVAQDIEPPPSPWSLVFQSCIGGLTEIGFTEDSRHLLVVSSQGRGVFDANSGERIARDISDDGYRYDTGTLVAEGFGPIGSADVSISGLHGGGLPTTTSDGWWLSDFVLQWPEHTLMLTEGRSSPYSLGTRRWKIGVERELRAAGFSPNGLSLAIATSGDLFLWSRERVN
;
A
#
# COMPACT_ATOMS: atom_id res chain seq x y z
N MET A 1 23.05 -17.23 6.57
CA MET A 1 22.50 -16.29 5.56
C MET A 1 21.29 -16.93 4.91
N GLN A 2 20.11 -16.75 5.50
CA GLN A 2 18.84 -17.06 4.85
C GLN A 2 18.50 -15.89 3.91
N SER A 3 18.10 -16.17 2.67
CA SER A 3 17.84 -15.10 1.70
C SER A 3 16.60 -14.30 2.09
N LEU A 4 16.59 -13.00 1.78
CA LEU A 4 15.43 -12.11 1.96
C LEU A 4 14.13 -12.71 1.38
N ALA A 5 14.27 -13.52 0.30
CA ALA A 5 13.18 -14.25 -0.34
C ALA A 5 12.58 -15.39 0.52
N SER A 6 13.30 -15.92 1.51
CA SER A 6 12.79 -16.95 2.43
C SER A 6 12.00 -16.40 3.61
N PHE A 7 12.24 -15.13 3.99
CA PHE A 7 11.50 -14.49 5.09
C PHE A 7 10.14 -13.94 4.61
N ILE A 8 10.09 -13.41 3.37
CA ILE A 8 8.85 -13.05 2.67
C ILE A 8 7.90 -14.27 2.51
N ARG A 9 8.44 -15.49 2.49
CA ARG A 9 7.67 -16.75 2.37
C ARG A 9 7.08 -17.28 3.68
N GLY A 10 7.42 -16.70 4.84
CA GLY A 10 7.12 -17.32 6.14
C GLY A 10 5.74 -17.01 6.74
N VAL A 11 5.13 -15.89 6.37
CA VAL A 11 3.87 -15.39 6.99
C VAL A 11 2.70 -15.40 5.99
N MET A 12 2.98 -15.50 4.69
CA MET A 12 1.98 -15.63 3.65
C MET A 12 2.05 -17.03 3.05
N TRP A 13 0.89 -17.58 2.66
CA TRP A 13 0.73 -18.71 1.74
C TRP A 13 0.43 -20.10 2.30
N ARG A 14 -0.85 -20.31 2.61
CA ARG A 14 -1.68 -21.35 1.96
C ARG A 14 -3.14 -20.91 2.08
N ARG A 15 -3.69 -20.28 1.03
CA ARG A 15 -5.13 -20.02 0.93
C ARG A 15 -5.71 -20.78 -0.25
N LYS A 16 -6.96 -21.21 -0.07
CA LYS A 16 -7.68 -22.11 -0.96
C LYS A 16 -7.79 -21.46 -2.34
N GLN A 17 -7.20 -22.11 -3.34
CA GLN A 17 -7.28 -21.70 -4.73
C GLN A 17 -8.76 -21.72 -5.16
N ILE A 18 -9.24 -20.67 -5.82
CA ILE A 18 -10.60 -20.65 -6.37
C ILE A 18 -10.73 -21.82 -7.35
N SER A 19 -11.71 -22.70 -7.13
CA SER A 19 -11.95 -23.87 -7.99
C SER A 19 -12.67 -23.52 -9.29
N SER A 20 -13.40 -22.39 -9.34
CA SER A 20 -14.12 -21.90 -10.52
C SER A 20 -14.47 -20.41 -10.41
N VAL A 21 -14.49 -19.69 -11.53
CA VAL A 21 -14.90 -18.28 -11.60
C VAL A 21 -16.35 -18.12 -11.13
N PRO A 22 -16.66 -17.22 -10.19
CA PRO A 22 -18.04 -16.98 -9.76
C PRO A 22 -18.95 -16.58 -10.93
N GLU A 23 -20.20 -17.06 -10.94
CA GLU A 23 -21.15 -16.74 -12.00
C GLU A 23 -21.45 -15.24 -12.11
N THR A 24 -21.31 -14.52 -10.98
CA THR A 24 -21.50 -13.07 -10.87
C THR A 24 -20.48 -12.25 -11.65
N VAL A 25 -19.35 -12.85 -12.07
CA VAL A 25 -18.35 -12.15 -12.88
C VAL A 25 -18.89 -11.99 -14.32
N PRO A 26 -19.01 -10.73 -14.82
CA PRO A 26 -19.47 -10.47 -16.19
C PRO A 26 -18.64 -11.23 -17.22
N GLN A 27 -19.30 -11.75 -18.27
CA GLN A 27 -18.65 -12.61 -19.27
C GLN A 27 -17.36 -12.01 -19.86
N HIS A 28 -17.36 -10.70 -20.16
CA HIS A 28 -16.21 -10.01 -20.74
C HIS A 28 -15.03 -9.81 -19.78
N LEU A 29 -15.20 -10.07 -18.47
CA LEU A 29 -14.14 -10.00 -17.45
C LEU A 29 -13.68 -11.37 -16.97
N ARG A 30 -14.29 -12.48 -17.42
CA ARG A 30 -13.99 -13.82 -16.88
C ARG A 30 -12.55 -14.27 -17.14
N ASP A 31 -12.01 -13.99 -18.32
CA ASP A 31 -10.63 -14.32 -18.65
C ASP A 31 -9.65 -13.53 -17.78
N LEU A 32 -9.92 -12.23 -17.62
CA LEU A 32 -9.14 -11.33 -16.77
C LEU A 32 -9.15 -11.83 -15.31
N PHE A 33 -10.34 -12.14 -14.79
CA PHE A 33 -10.51 -12.68 -13.45
C PHE A 33 -9.72 -13.97 -13.26
N THR A 34 -9.80 -14.90 -14.21
CA THR A 34 -9.10 -16.19 -14.16
C THR A 34 -7.59 -15.98 -14.10
N ILE A 35 -7.04 -15.14 -14.99
CA ILE A 35 -5.62 -14.81 -15.00
C ILE A 35 -5.21 -14.17 -13.67
N MET A 36 -5.96 -13.16 -13.21
CA MET A 36 -5.63 -12.42 -11.99
C MET A 36 -5.64 -13.32 -10.76
N VAL A 37 -6.61 -14.23 -10.64
CA VAL A 37 -6.68 -15.18 -9.52
C VAL A 37 -5.51 -16.15 -9.55
N ALA A 38 -5.16 -16.67 -10.73
CA ALA A 38 -4.12 -17.68 -10.89
C ALA A 38 -2.68 -17.18 -10.70
N GLN A 39 -2.43 -15.86 -10.80
CA GLN A 39 -1.09 -15.29 -10.57
C GLN A 39 -0.61 -15.51 -9.13
N ASP A 40 0.66 -15.88 -8.95
CA ASP A 40 1.29 -15.91 -7.63
C ASP A 40 1.56 -14.49 -7.11
N ILE A 41 1.63 -14.31 -5.79
CA ILE A 41 2.14 -13.04 -5.22
C ILE A 41 3.66 -13.04 -5.36
N GLU A 42 4.18 -11.94 -5.84
CA GLU A 42 5.58 -11.65 -5.96
C GLU A 42 5.86 -10.22 -5.47
N PRO A 43 7.08 -9.90 -4.99
CA PRO A 43 7.39 -8.53 -4.63
C PRO A 43 7.25 -7.61 -5.87
N PRO A 44 7.00 -6.31 -5.66
CA PRO A 44 7.13 -5.32 -6.72
C PRO A 44 8.46 -5.50 -7.49
N PRO A 45 8.44 -5.50 -8.83
CA PRO A 45 9.63 -5.70 -9.64
C PRO A 45 10.57 -4.48 -9.53
N SER A 46 11.79 -4.63 -10.06
CA SER A 46 12.65 -3.47 -10.34
C SER A 46 11.87 -2.36 -11.06
N PRO A 47 12.00 -1.08 -10.68
CA PRO A 47 13.04 -0.52 -9.79
C PRO A 47 12.68 -0.50 -8.30
N TRP A 48 11.57 -1.12 -7.90
CA TRP A 48 11.11 -1.08 -6.51
C TRP A 48 11.94 -1.97 -5.59
N SER A 49 12.31 -1.43 -4.43
CA SER A 49 13.01 -2.14 -3.36
C SER A 49 12.25 -2.00 -2.06
N LEU A 50 12.04 -3.11 -1.34
CA LEU A 50 11.44 -3.07 -0.01
C LEU A 50 12.43 -2.39 0.94
N VAL A 51 12.03 -1.27 1.52
CA VAL A 51 12.87 -0.52 2.48
C VAL A 51 12.40 -0.69 3.91
N PHE A 52 11.12 -1.00 4.10
CA PHE A 52 10.57 -1.19 5.43
C PHE A 52 9.36 -2.11 5.45
N GLN A 53 9.31 -2.92 6.51
CA GLN A 53 8.17 -3.72 6.91
C GLN A 53 8.08 -3.65 8.44
N SER A 54 6.92 -3.28 8.98
CA SER A 54 6.70 -3.31 10.42
C SER A 54 5.27 -3.65 10.78
N CYS A 55 5.13 -4.38 11.88
CA CYS A 55 3.84 -4.65 12.48
C CYS A 55 3.41 -3.43 13.31
N ILE A 56 2.38 -2.73 12.86
CA ILE A 56 1.77 -1.59 13.53
C ILE A 56 0.35 -1.98 13.88
N GLY A 57 0.18 -2.55 15.07
CA GLY A 57 -1.13 -3.01 15.54
C GLY A 57 -2.11 -1.85 15.70
N GLY A 58 -3.30 -1.99 15.11
CA GLY A 58 -4.35 -0.97 15.16
C GLY A 58 -4.05 0.23 14.27
N LEU A 59 -3.27 0.07 13.19
CA LEU A 59 -3.08 1.12 12.19
C LEU A 59 -4.44 1.50 11.60
N THR A 60 -4.72 2.80 11.61
CA THR A 60 -5.95 3.37 11.07
C THR A 60 -5.68 4.13 9.79
N GLU A 61 -4.66 5.00 9.77
CA GLU A 61 -4.41 5.93 8.68
C GLU A 61 -2.92 6.08 8.38
N ILE A 62 -2.61 6.41 7.12
CA ILE A 62 -1.29 6.87 6.71
C ILE A 62 -1.41 8.10 5.80
N GLY A 63 -0.37 8.92 5.73
CA GLY A 63 -0.32 10.06 4.83
C GLY A 63 1.11 10.47 4.52
N PHE A 64 1.42 10.63 3.24
CA PHE A 64 2.70 11.22 2.83
C PHE A 64 2.65 12.74 2.94
N THR A 65 3.74 13.35 3.36
CA THR A 65 3.91 14.80 3.23
C THR A 65 3.95 15.20 1.76
N GLU A 66 3.60 16.45 1.47
CA GLU A 66 3.59 16.98 0.09
C GLU A 66 4.96 16.84 -0.61
N ASP A 67 6.05 17.07 0.14
CA ASP A 67 7.42 16.89 -0.33
C ASP A 67 7.85 15.41 -0.46
N SER A 68 6.96 14.48 -0.12
CA SER A 68 7.15 13.03 -0.15
C SER A 68 8.30 12.50 0.70
N ARG A 69 8.84 13.29 1.63
CA ARG A 69 9.97 12.86 2.49
C ARG A 69 9.52 12.03 3.68
N HIS A 70 8.32 12.29 4.18
CA HIS A 70 7.85 11.68 5.41
C HIS A 70 6.51 10.99 5.19
N LEU A 71 6.33 9.88 5.92
CA LEU A 71 5.07 9.16 6.04
C LEU A 71 4.60 9.28 7.49
N LEU A 72 3.49 9.99 7.68
CA LEU A 72 2.75 9.99 8.94
C LEU A 72 1.92 8.71 9.02
N VAL A 73 1.95 8.05 10.17
CA VAL A 73 1.14 6.85 10.46
C VAL A 73 0.36 7.10 11.74
N VAL A 74 -0.94 6.88 11.69
CA VAL A 74 -1.85 6.96 12.84
C VAL A 74 -2.32 5.56 13.19
N SER A 75 -2.33 5.25 14.48
CA SER A 75 -2.76 3.97 15.03
C SER A 75 -3.52 4.17 16.33
N SER A 76 -4.15 3.10 16.82
CA SER A 76 -4.78 3.09 18.14
C SER A 76 -3.80 3.27 19.31
N GLN A 77 -2.48 3.29 19.06
CA GLN A 77 -1.43 3.49 20.07
C GLN A 77 -0.70 4.83 19.91
N GLY A 78 -1.31 5.77 19.20
CA GLY A 78 -0.72 7.07 18.85
C GLY A 78 -0.22 7.12 17.41
N ARG A 79 0.75 7.99 17.14
CA ARG A 79 1.22 8.32 15.79
C ARG A 79 2.73 8.21 15.65
N GLY A 80 3.19 7.95 14.43
CA GLY A 80 4.60 7.81 14.07
C GLY A 80 4.93 8.57 12.81
N VAL A 81 6.16 9.07 12.70
CA VAL A 81 6.72 9.59 11.44
C VAL A 81 7.80 8.64 10.98
N PHE A 82 7.74 8.28 9.71
CA PHE A 82 8.73 7.46 9.02
C PHE A 82 9.38 8.25 7.90
N ASP A 83 10.67 8.05 7.67
CA ASP A 83 11.33 8.50 6.44
C ASP A 83 10.79 7.68 5.27
N ALA A 84 10.29 8.33 4.22
CA ALA A 84 9.60 7.66 3.12
C ALA A 84 10.56 6.88 2.19
N ASN A 85 11.86 7.14 2.27
CA ASN A 85 12.87 6.53 1.42
C ASN A 85 13.56 5.34 2.11
N SER A 86 13.95 5.49 3.39
CA SER A 86 14.58 4.43 4.18
C SER A 86 13.57 3.59 4.96
N GLY A 87 12.39 4.14 5.22
CA GLY A 87 11.38 3.54 6.10
C GLY A 87 11.76 3.53 7.58
N GLU A 88 12.81 4.24 7.98
CA GLU A 88 13.17 4.40 9.39
C GLU A 88 12.08 5.18 10.15
N ARG A 89 11.70 4.71 11.34
CA ARG A 89 10.81 5.48 12.23
C ARG A 89 11.62 6.58 12.92
N ILE A 90 11.43 7.81 12.47
CA ILE A 90 12.19 8.99 12.94
C ILE A 90 11.49 9.75 14.07
N ALA A 91 10.18 9.54 14.28
CA ALA A 91 9.47 10.07 15.44
C ALA A 91 8.33 9.14 15.89
N ARG A 92 8.03 9.15 17.18
CA ARG A 92 6.87 8.45 17.76
C ARG A 92 6.26 9.30 18.87
N ASP A 93 4.94 9.41 18.84
CA ASP A 93 4.14 10.08 19.84
C ASP A 93 3.05 9.11 20.30
N ILE A 94 3.10 8.74 21.58
CA ILE A 94 2.14 7.83 22.24
C ILE A 94 1.16 8.61 23.12
N SER A 95 1.20 9.95 23.10
CA SER A 95 0.29 10.75 23.88
C SER A 95 -1.14 10.55 23.40
N ASP A 96 -2.05 10.53 24.36
CA ASP A 96 -3.51 10.56 24.12
C ASP A 96 -4.00 12.01 23.96
N ASP A 97 -3.05 12.96 23.96
CA ASP A 97 -3.30 14.39 23.93
C ASP A 97 -3.78 14.77 22.52
N GLY A 98 -4.88 15.53 22.46
CA GLY A 98 -5.65 15.85 21.26
C GLY A 98 -4.88 16.63 20.19
N TYR A 99 -3.98 15.95 19.49
CA TYR A 99 -3.49 16.38 18.20
C TYR A 99 -4.64 16.49 17.23
N ARG A 100 -4.54 17.43 16.29
CA ARG A 100 -5.63 17.58 15.33
C ARG A 100 -5.65 16.38 14.39
N TYR A 101 -6.74 15.64 14.46
CA TYR A 101 -7.04 14.48 13.64
C TYR A 101 -8.51 14.57 13.22
N ASP A 102 -8.74 14.98 11.99
CA ASP A 102 -10.08 15.25 11.47
C ASP A 102 -10.44 14.23 10.39
N THR A 103 -11.33 13.30 10.75
CA THR A 103 -11.82 12.26 9.85
C THR A 103 -12.83 12.76 8.83
N GLY A 104 -13.37 13.97 9.00
CA GLY A 104 -14.28 14.60 8.04
C GLY A 104 -13.53 15.31 6.90
N THR A 105 -12.43 15.97 7.23
CA THR A 105 -11.56 16.62 6.22
C THR A 105 -10.40 15.73 5.76
N LEU A 106 -10.20 14.57 6.41
CA LEU A 106 -9.14 13.61 6.11
C LEU A 106 -7.75 14.26 6.21
N VAL A 107 -7.54 14.98 7.31
CA VAL A 107 -6.28 15.66 7.63
C VAL A 107 -5.85 15.32 9.05
N ALA A 108 -4.57 15.03 9.21
CA ALA A 108 -3.91 14.94 10.51
C ALA A 108 -2.79 15.98 10.61
N GLU A 109 -2.61 16.52 11.80
CA GLU A 109 -1.47 17.38 12.13
C GLU A 109 -0.19 16.55 12.16
N GLY A 110 0.83 17.02 11.46
CA GLY A 110 2.19 16.52 11.56
C GLY A 110 2.78 16.70 12.95
N PHE A 111 3.95 16.13 13.17
CA PHE A 111 4.77 16.40 14.34
C PHE A 111 6.23 16.05 14.06
N GLY A 112 7.11 16.38 15.02
CA GLY A 112 8.54 16.07 14.90
C GLY A 112 9.12 16.68 13.61
N PRO A 113 9.75 15.87 12.73
CA PRO A 113 10.32 16.35 11.46
C PRO A 113 9.33 16.98 10.48
N ILE A 114 8.03 16.69 10.60
CA ILE A 114 6.97 17.31 9.76
C ILE A 114 6.60 18.71 10.29
N GLY A 115 6.89 19.00 11.57
CA GLY A 115 6.35 20.18 12.25
C GLY A 115 4.83 20.11 12.37
N SER A 116 4.13 21.24 12.47
CA SER A 116 2.66 21.31 12.59
C SER A 116 1.94 21.36 11.24
N ALA A 117 2.57 20.88 10.16
CA ALA A 117 1.99 20.92 8.83
C ALA A 117 0.86 19.88 8.69
N ASP A 118 -0.12 20.22 7.86
CA ASP A 118 -1.26 19.34 7.58
C ASP A 118 -0.84 18.22 6.64
N VAL A 119 -1.20 16.99 7.01
CA VAL A 119 -0.97 15.81 6.20
C VAL A 119 -2.32 15.23 5.81
N SER A 120 -2.59 15.15 4.50
CA SER A 120 -3.74 14.42 3.99
C SER A 120 -3.57 12.93 4.28
N ILE A 121 -4.58 12.32 4.88
CA ILE A 121 -4.54 10.94 5.34
C ILE A 121 -5.46 10.03 4.52
N SER A 122 -5.10 8.76 4.49
CA SER A 122 -5.84 7.68 3.85
C SER A 122 -5.83 6.44 4.74
N GLY A 123 -6.98 5.77 4.85
CA GLY A 123 -7.12 4.68 5.79
C GLY A 123 -8.57 4.29 6.09
N LEU A 124 -8.80 3.90 7.33
CA LEU A 124 -10.08 3.41 7.85
C LEU A 124 -11.24 4.38 7.61
N HIS A 125 -10.99 5.68 7.71
CA HIS A 125 -12.02 6.72 7.57
C HIS A 125 -12.18 7.23 6.13
N GLY A 126 -11.38 6.72 5.18
CA GLY A 126 -11.48 7.07 3.76
C GLY A 126 -10.19 7.64 3.20
N GLY A 127 -10.32 8.60 2.28
CA GLY A 127 -9.20 9.21 1.58
C GLY A 127 -8.63 8.36 0.47
N GLY A 128 -7.41 8.69 0.04
CA GLY A 128 -6.70 7.94 -0.99
C GLY A 128 -5.29 8.44 -1.18
N LEU A 129 -4.37 7.51 -1.39
CA LEU A 129 -3.04 7.81 -1.91
C LEU A 129 -3.07 7.81 -3.44
N PRO A 130 -2.15 8.55 -4.10
CA PRO A 130 -1.94 8.43 -5.54
C PRO A 130 -1.83 6.97 -6.00
N THR A 131 -2.64 6.57 -6.99
CA THR A 131 -2.61 5.20 -7.53
C THR A 131 -1.80 5.09 -8.83
N THR A 132 -1.28 6.21 -9.32
CA THR A 132 -0.45 6.27 -10.53
C THR A 132 0.74 7.18 -10.32
N THR A 133 1.85 6.90 -10.99
CA THR A 133 3.04 7.76 -11.02
C THR A 133 3.20 8.44 -12.38
N SER A 134 3.95 9.54 -12.44
CA SER A 134 4.18 10.30 -13.68
C SER A 134 4.94 9.51 -14.75
N ASP A 135 5.72 8.52 -14.36
CA ASP A 135 6.49 7.64 -15.24
C ASP A 135 5.73 6.34 -15.59
N GLY A 136 4.46 6.21 -15.18
CA GLY A 136 3.55 5.23 -15.75
C GLY A 136 3.34 3.95 -14.95
N TRP A 137 3.72 3.93 -13.67
CA TRP A 137 3.29 2.88 -12.75
C TRP A 137 1.84 3.11 -12.35
N TRP A 138 1.10 2.01 -12.16
CA TRP A 138 -0.28 2.03 -11.72
C TRP A 138 -0.54 0.89 -10.75
N LEU A 139 -0.92 1.25 -9.52
CA LEU A 139 -1.42 0.35 -8.49
C LEU A 139 -2.94 0.21 -8.61
N SER A 140 -3.41 -1.03 -8.72
CA SER A 140 -4.83 -1.38 -8.76
C SER A 140 -5.19 -2.25 -7.58
N ASP A 141 -6.35 -1.97 -6.99
CA ASP A 141 -6.96 -2.79 -5.96
C ASP A 141 -8.19 -3.50 -6.53
N PHE A 142 -8.15 -4.83 -6.53
CA PHE A 142 -9.24 -5.69 -7.00
C PHE A 142 -9.81 -6.53 -5.87
N VAL A 143 -11.13 -6.43 -5.64
CA VAL A 143 -11.85 -7.34 -4.74
C VAL A 143 -12.35 -8.55 -5.51
N LEU A 144 -11.46 -9.50 -5.78
CA LEU A 144 -11.78 -10.73 -6.54
C LEU A 144 -12.50 -11.76 -5.68
N GLN A 145 -12.20 -11.78 -4.38
CA GLN A 145 -12.82 -12.66 -3.38
C GLN A 145 -13.04 -11.87 -2.10
N TRP A 146 -14.18 -11.20 -1.97
CA TRP A 146 -14.47 -10.43 -0.76
C TRP A 146 -14.27 -11.29 0.51
N PRO A 147 -13.62 -10.79 1.57
CA PRO A 147 -13.15 -9.41 1.79
C PRO A 147 -11.66 -9.20 1.45
N GLU A 148 -11.09 -9.96 0.52
CA GLU A 148 -9.68 -9.87 0.13
C GLU A 148 -9.47 -8.83 -0.97
N HIS A 149 -8.50 -7.95 -0.73
CA HIS A 149 -8.01 -6.92 -1.64
C HIS A 149 -6.78 -7.45 -2.37
N THR A 150 -6.91 -7.72 -3.67
CA THR A 150 -5.81 -8.17 -4.53
C THR A 150 -5.13 -6.94 -5.13
N LEU A 151 -3.93 -6.63 -4.62
CA LEU A 151 -3.14 -5.50 -5.07
C LEU A 151 -2.29 -5.91 -6.27
N MET A 152 -2.45 -5.19 -7.37
CA MET A 152 -1.70 -5.41 -8.60
C MET A 152 -0.96 -4.16 -9.02
N LEU A 153 0.31 -4.33 -9.35
CA LEU A 153 1.15 -3.29 -9.90
C LEU A 153 1.29 -3.50 -11.41
N THR A 154 1.18 -2.42 -12.18
CA THR A 154 1.37 -2.41 -13.63
C THR A 154 2.31 -1.30 -14.04
N GLU A 155 3.03 -1.51 -15.13
CA GLU A 155 3.98 -0.56 -15.71
C GLU A 155 3.52 -0.16 -17.13
N GLY A 156 3.99 0.99 -17.62
CA GLY A 156 3.86 1.36 -19.02
C GLY A 156 2.49 1.95 -19.37
N ARG A 157 1.79 2.56 -18.40
CA ARG A 157 0.50 3.26 -18.59
C ARG A 157 -0.61 2.43 -19.22
N SER A 158 -0.43 1.10 -19.25
CA SER A 158 -1.40 0.18 -19.80
C SER A 158 -2.55 -0.01 -18.81
N SER A 159 -3.77 -0.14 -19.32
CA SER A 159 -4.93 -0.36 -18.45
C SER A 159 -4.76 -1.68 -17.68
N PRO A 160 -4.98 -1.69 -16.36
CA PRO A 160 -4.88 -2.91 -15.55
C PRO A 160 -5.97 -3.93 -15.92
N TYR A 161 -7.03 -3.51 -16.61
CA TYR A 161 -8.11 -4.38 -17.06
C TYR A 161 -7.84 -5.06 -18.42
N SER A 162 -6.74 -4.71 -19.11
CA SER A 162 -6.42 -5.32 -20.39
C SER A 162 -5.74 -6.69 -20.20
N LEU A 163 -6.15 -7.67 -21.00
CA LEU A 163 -5.63 -9.05 -20.93
C LEU A 163 -4.14 -9.15 -21.24
N GLY A 164 -3.63 -8.30 -22.14
CA GLY A 164 -2.22 -8.27 -22.52
C GLY A 164 -1.31 -7.43 -21.61
N THR A 165 -1.86 -6.74 -20.61
CA THR A 165 -1.05 -5.92 -19.70
C THR A 165 -0.24 -6.82 -18.79
N ARG A 166 1.07 -6.59 -18.74
CA ARG A 166 1.93 -7.20 -17.73
C ARG A 166 1.60 -6.61 -16.35
N ARG A 167 1.29 -7.48 -15.39
CA ARG A 167 0.97 -7.08 -14.00
C ARG A 167 1.67 -8.01 -13.03
N TRP A 168 2.06 -7.45 -11.89
CA TRP A 168 2.59 -8.18 -10.75
C TRP A 168 1.53 -8.17 -9.66
N LYS A 169 1.12 -9.34 -9.17
CA LYS A 169 0.28 -9.42 -7.97
C LYS A 169 1.19 -9.22 -6.77
N ILE A 170 1.09 -8.08 -6.10
CA ILE A 170 2.05 -7.68 -5.05
C ILE A 170 1.52 -7.92 -3.63
N GLY A 171 0.23 -8.24 -3.49
CA GLY A 171 -0.37 -8.54 -2.20
C GLY A 171 -1.81 -9.04 -2.33
N VAL A 172 -2.26 -9.78 -1.32
CA VAL A 172 -3.68 -10.14 -1.14
C VAL A 172 -4.00 -9.93 0.33
N GLU A 173 -4.58 -8.77 0.61
CA GLU A 173 -4.72 -8.27 1.97
C GLU A 173 -6.17 -8.33 2.45
N ARG A 174 -6.33 -8.49 3.76
CA ARG A 174 -7.59 -8.24 4.47
C ARG A 174 -7.36 -7.05 5.39
N GLU A 175 -8.42 -6.34 5.75
CA GLU A 175 -8.31 -5.13 6.57
C GLU A 175 -7.33 -4.11 5.97
N LEU A 176 -7.33 -3.98 4.64
CA LEU A 176 -6.54 -2.96 3.95
C LEU A 176 -7.01 -1.58 4.43
N ARG A 177 -6.07 -0.75 4.87
CA ARG A 177 -6.32 0.63 5.27
C ARG A 177 -6.04 1.56 4.11
N ALA A 178 -4.86 1.45 3.51
CA ALA A 178 -4.47 2.26 2.38
C ALA A 178 -3.42 1.55 1.54
N ALA A 179 -3.40 1.85 0.25
CA ALA A 179 -2.31 1.47 -0.63
C ALA A 179 -2.13 2.52 -1.73
N GLY A 180 -0.89 2.88 -2.03
CA GLY A 180 -0.60 3.86 -3.08
C GLY A 180 0.78 4.49 -2.94
N PHE A 181 1.05 5.42 -3.84
CA PHE A 181 2.34 6.07 -3.97
C PHE A 181 2.44 7.35 -3.14
N SER A 182 3.66 7.77 -2.87
CA SER A 182 3.95 9.14 -2.47
C SER A 182 3.61 10.13 -3.60
N PRO A 183 3.39 11.43 -3.30
CA PRO A 183 3.12 12.45 -4.32
C PRO A 183 4.13 12.49 -5.47
N ASN A 184 5.42 12.27 -5.18
CA ASN A 184 6.48 12.23 -6.18
C ASN A 184 6.60 10.87 -6.92
N GLY A 185 5.83 9.85 -6.52
CA GLY A 185 5.81 8.52 -7.11
C GLY A 185 7.04 7.65 -6.81
N LEU A 186 7.90 8.03 -5.87
CA LEU A 186 9.15 7.30 -5.55
C LEU A 186 9.00 6.31 -4.39
N SER A 187 7.92 6.42 -3.61
CA SER A 187 7.59 5.46 -2.56
C SER A 187 6.24 4.83 -2.83
N LEU A 188 6.07 3.56 -2.48
CA LEU A 188 4.82 2.80 -2.53
C LEU A 188 4.55 2.27 -1.12
N ALA A 189 3.40 2.61 -0.55
CA ALA A 189 2.96 2.11 0.74
C ALA A 189 1.81 1.11 0.57
N ILE A 190 1.81 0.06 1.39
CA ILE A 190 0.66 -0.83 1.63
C ILE A 190 0.49 -0.93 3.14
N ALA A 191 -0.67 -0.49 3.65
CA ALA A 191 -1.01 -0.50 5.05
C ALA A 191 -2.28 -1.33 5.30
N THR A 192 -2.19 -2.27 6.22
CA THR A 192 -3.32 -3.02 6.78
C THR A 192 -3.59 -2.55 8.22
N SER A 193 -4.56 -3.13 8.89
CA SER A 193 -4.80 -2.87 10.32
C SER A 193 -3.65 -3.28 11.24
N GLY A 194 -2.71 -4.09 10.76
CA GLY A 194 -1.63 -4.66 11.56
C GLY A 194 -0.23 -4.50 10.98
N ASP A 195 -0.10 -4.17 9.69
CA ASP A 195 1.18 -4.14 9.00
C ASP A 195 1.31 -2.88 8.12
N LEU A 196 2.52 -2.37 8.01
CA LEU A 196 2.92 -1.36 7.05
C LEU A 196 4.12 -1.86 6.26
N PHE A 197 3.96 -1.87 4.94
CA PHE A 197 5.02 -2.15 3.98
C PHE A 197 5.31 -0.88 3.18
N LEU A 198 6.60 -0.60 3.00
CA LEU A 198 7.07 0.54 2.22
C LEU A 198 8.17 0.08 1.26
N TRP A 199 7.94 0.37 -0.02
CA TRP A 199 8.92 0.22 -1.07
C TRP A 199 9.37 1.60 -1.53
N SER A 200 10.64 1.72 -1.91
CA SER A 200 11.16 2.91 -2.55
C SER A 200 11.90 2.55 -3.83
N ARG A 201 12.13 3.57 -4.66
CA ARG A 201 12.92 3.48 -5.88
C ARG A 201 13.62 4.80 -6.12
N GLU A 202 14.71 4.73 -6.87
CA GLU A 202 15.38 5.93 -7.35
C GLU A 202 14.64 6.53 -8.55
N ARG A 203 14.78 7.85 -8.71
CA ARG A 203 14.29 8.51 -9.91
C ARG A 203 15.18 8.09 -11.08
N VAL A 204 14.60 7.43 -12.07
CA VAL A 204 15.29 7.20 -13.35
C VAL A 204 15.30 8.53 -14.10
N ASN A 205 16.49 9.10 -14.27
CA ASN A 205 16.72 10.32 -15.06
C ASN A 205 16.58 10.04 -16.56
#